data_AF-A0A2N6EU93-F1
#
_entry.id   AF-A0A2N6EU93-F1
#
_cell.length_a   1.000
_cell.length_b   1.000
_cell.length_c   1.000
_cell.angle_alpha   90.00
_cell.angle_beta   90.00
_cell.angle_gamma   90.00
#
_symmetry.space_group_name_H-M   'P 1'
#
loop_
_entity.id
_entity.type
_entity.pdbx_description
1 polymer ?
#
loop_
_entity_poly.entity_id
_entity_poly.type
_entity_poly.pdbx_seq_one_letter_code
_entity_poly.pdbx_strand_id
1 'polypeptide(L)'
;MKQIKRNSVDRPARMVMAVMVVLAVCWVTDVAAFQRQVTRTGANGNSASRNTTVTRSDDGYQRDVVRQGPQGNTRTKSSQGQWDADSGTWTRQTTATNANGQSTSASSSVTGNDQGYGKTTTVTGPQGSTATRTVDGHWDANTNTWTKSVSTEVNQ
;
A
#
# COMPACT_ATOMS: atom_id res chain seq x y z
N MET A 1 10.51 52.45 63.41
CA MET A 1 9.38 53.41 63.31
C MET A 1 8.34 52.80 62.37
N LYS A 2 7.26 52.24 62.90
CA LYS A 2 5.91 52.83 63.07
C LYS A 2 5.11 52.89 61.75
N GLN A 3 4.01 52.13 61.74
CA GLN A 3 2.94 51.93 60.74
C GLN A 3 2.50 53.18 59.96
N ILE A 4 1.92 52.98 58.75
CA ILE A 4 0.63 53.58 58.34
C ILE A 4 0.00 52.77 57.18
N LYS A 5 -1.25 52.37 57.41
CA LYS A 5 -2.24 51.82 56.45
C LYS A 5 -2.53 52.80 55.30
N ARG A 6 -2.89 52.26 54.13
CA ARG A 6 -3.98 52.82 53.30
C ARG A 6 -4.74 51.68 52.60
N ASN A 7 -5.96 51.43 53.07
CA ASN A 7 -7.02 50.72 52.35
C ASN A 7 -7.71 51.72 51.40
N SER A 8 -8.11 51.23 50.22
CA SER A 8 -9.42 51.42 49.54
C SER A 8 -9.19 51.28 48.03
N VAL A 9 -9.44 50.10 47.45
CA VAL A 9 -10.65 49.78 46.68
C VAL A 9 -10.86 50.74 45.51
N ASP A 10 -10.59 50.26 44.29
CA ASP A 10 -11.53 50.23 43.17
C ASP A 10 -10.91 49.47 41.98
N ARG A 11 -11.45 48.28 41.70
CA ARG A 11 -11.31 47.61 40.39
C ARG A 11 -12.49 48.10 39.53
N PRO A 12 -12.34 48.20 38.21
CA PRO A 12 -12.75 47.02 37.46
C PRO A 12 -11.92 46.73 36.20
N ALA A 13 -11.90 45.44 35.89
CA ALA A 13 -11.96 44.88 34.54
C ALA A 13 -10.86 45.29 33.54
N ARG A 14 -9.95 44.34 33.27
CA ARG A 14 -9.86 43.74 31.93
C ARG A 14 -9.04 42.46 31.99
N MET A 15 -9.81 41.39 32.05
CA MET A 15 -9.49 40.04 31.63
C MET A 15 -8.91 40.08 30.21
N VAL A 16 -7.68 39.62 30.01
CA VAL A 16 -7.23 39.11 28.71
C VAL A 16 -6.68 37.72 28.97
N MET A 17 -7.54 36.75 28.66
CA MET A 17 -7.20 35.34 28.62
C MET A 17 -6.28 35.05 27.41
N ALA A 18 -5.26 34.26 27.71
CA ALA A 18 -4.66 33.17 26.94
C ALA A 18 -5.03 33.01 25.44
N VAL A 19 -4.00 32.80 24.62
CA VAL A 19 -4.07 31.88 23.48
C VAL A 19 -2.86 30.94 23.56
N MET A 20 -3.07 29.74 24.13
CA MET A 20 -2.20 28.59 23.86
C MET A 20 -2.67 27.98 22.54
N VAL A 21 -1.83 28.04 21.51
CA VAL A 21 -2.05 27.29 20.27
C VAL A 21 -1.65 25.84 20.54
N VAL A 22 -2.64 24.96 20.69
CA VAL A 22 -2.43 23.51 20.69
C VAL A 22 -2.43 23.06 19.23
N LEU A 23 -1.24 22.72 18.72
CA LEU A 23 -1.09 22.00 17.44
C LEU A 23 -1.60 20.57 17.63
N ALA A 24 -2.84 20.32 17.19
CA ALA A 24 -3.36 18.97 17.04
C ALA A 24 -2.68 18.31 15.83
N VAL A 25 -1.68 17.46 16.09
CA VAL A 25 -1.15 16.54 15.09
C VAL A 25 -2.22 15.48 14.86
N CYS A 26 -2.96 15.59 13.75
CA CYS A 26 -3.86 14.53 13.31
C CYS A 26 -3.01 13.32 12.92
N TRP A 27 -3.03 12.29 13.75
CA TRP A 27 -2.58 10.96 13.36
C TRP A 27 -3.55 10.47 12.29
N VAL A 28 -3.12 10.41 11.02
CA VAL A 28 -3.85 9.67 10.00
C VAL A 28 -3.72 8.20 10.39
N THR A 29 -4.74 7.66 11.05
CA THR A 29 -4.88 6.22 11.17
C THR A 29 -5.29 5.73 9.79
N ASP A 30 -4.39 5.03 9.10
CA ASP A 30 -4.72 4.30 7.89
C ASP A 30 -5.75 3.21 8.25
N VAL A 31 -7.03 3.55 8.15
CA VAL A 31 -8.13 2.62 8.44
C VAL A 31 -8.14 1.57 7.32
N ALA A 32 -8.11 0.29 7.69
CA ALA A 32 -8.24 -0.79 6.73
C ALA A 32 -9.53 -0.61 5.91
N ALA A 33 -9.38 -0.41 4.60
CA ALA A 33 -10.48 -0.31 3.65
C ALA A 33 -11.36 -1.58 3.69
N PHE A 34 -10.76 -2.74 3.95
CA PHE A 34 -11.50 -3.95 4.28
C PHE A 34 -10.60 -5.00 4.96
N GLN A 35 -11.21 -5.81 5.83
CA GLN A 35 -10.60 -7.01 6.39
C GLN A 35 -11.55 -8.19 6.26
N ARG A 36 -11.02 -9.38 5.93
CA ARG A 36 -11.80 -10.62 5.86
C ARG A 36 -10.98 -11.83 6.24
N GLN A 37 -11.55 -12.59 7.17
CA GLN A 37 -11.13 -13.94 7.50
C GLN A 37 -12.12 -14.94 6.91
N VAL A 38 -11.58 -16.01 6.30
CA VAL A 38 -12.36 -17.17 5.86
C VAL A 38 -11.70 -18.40 6.43
N THR A 39 -12.47 -19.22 7.13
CA THR A 39 -12.04 -20.56 7.56
C THR A 39 -12.87 -21.60 6.82
N ARG A 40 -12.22 -22.67 6.35
CA ARG A 40 -12.88 -23.82 5.74
C ARG A 40 -12.42 -25.07 6.46
N THR A 41 -13.38 -25.88 6.90
CA THR A 41 -13.15 -27.15 7.58
C THR A 41 -13.68 -28.28 6.71
N GLY A 42 -12.84 -29.28 6.43
CA GLY A 42 -13.23 -30.46 5.67
C GLY A 42 -13.89 -31.52 6.54
N ALA A 43 -14.46 -32.54 5.91
CA ALA A 43 -15.15 -33.65 6.59
C ALA A 43 -14.28 -34.37 7.66
N ASN A 44 -12.96 -34.36 7.48
CA ASN A 44 -11.99 -34.99 8.39
C ASN A 44 -11.54 -34.05 9.54
N GLY A 45 -12.23 -32.93 9.79
CA GLY A 45 -11.89 -31.94 10.83
C GLY A 45 -10.71 -31.02 10.51
N ASN A 46 -9.94 -31.31 9.47
CA ASN A 46 -8.85 -30.46 9.00
C ASN A 46 -9.36 -29.10 8.53
N SER A 47 -8.76 -28.03 9.05
CA SER A 47 -9.16 -26.65 8.75
C SER A 47 -8.05 -25.86 8.06
N ALA A 48 -8.43 -24.94 7.18
CA ALA A 48 -7.56 -23.95 6.60
C ALA A 48 -8.19 -22.56 6.74
N SER A 49 -7.39 -21.55 7.05
CA SER A 49 -7.84 -20.17 7.17
C SER A 49 -7.13 -19.26 6.16
N ARG A 50 -7.80 -18.17 5.80
CA ARG A 50 -7.26 -17.08 5.00
C ARG A 50 -7.69 -15.77 5.61
N ASN A 51 -6.74 -15.01 6.14
CA ASN A 51 -6.94 -13.63 6.51
C ASN A 51 -6.51 -12.70 5.37
N THR A 52 -7.20 -11.59 5.18
CA THR A 52 -6.85 -10.57 4.21
C THR A 52 -7.16 -9.22 4.78
N THR A 53 -6.17 -8.34 4.74
CA THR A 53 -6.32 -6.93 5.09
C THR A 53 -5.97 -6.12 3.86
N VAL A 54 -6.79 -5.11 3.56
CA VAL A 54 -6.54 -4.13 2.51
C VAL A 54 -6.66 -2.76 3.12
N THR A 55 -5.64 -1.95 2.90
CA THR A 55 -5.65 -0.51 3.15
C THR A 55 -5.65 0.19 1.80
N ARG A 56 -6.40 1.27 1.66
CA ARG A 56 -6.41 2.11 0.46
C ARG A 56 -6.00 3.52 0.83
N SER A 57 -5.27 4.14 -0.07
CA SER A 57 -5.02 5.57 -0.13
C SER A 57 -5.68 6.12 -1.40
N ASP A 58 -5.65 7.43 -1.58
CA ASP A 58 -6.21 8.08 -2.78
C ASP A 58 -5.53 7.57 -4.05
N ASP A 59 -4.21 7.37 -4.01
CA ASP A 59 -3.40 6.95 -5.16
C ASP A 59 -3.03 5.48 -5.16
N GLY A 60 -3.49 4.68 -4.19
CA GLY A 60 -2.92 3.34 -4.04
C GLY A 60 -3.62 2.39 -3.09
N TYR A 61 -2.96 1.26 -2.88
CA TYR A 61 -3.38 0.26 -1.91
C TYR A 61 -2.20 -0.51 -1.34
N GLN A 62 -2.41 -1.05 -0.14
CA GLN A 62 -1.62 -2.10 0.46
C GLN A 62 -2.53 -3.29 0.77
N ARG A 63 -2.09 -4.51 0.46
CA ARG A 63 -2.86 -5.73 0.70
C ARG A 63 -1.98 -6.84 1.24
N ASP A 64 -2.35 -7.33 2.40
CA ASP A 64 -1.71 -8.46 3.05
C ASP A 64 -2.66 -9.64 3.14
N VAL A 65 -2.12 -10.83 2.89
CA VAL A 65 -2.84 -12.10 2.92
C VAL A 65 -2.02 -13.10 3.71
N VAL A 66 -2.62 -13.65 4.75
CA VAL A 66 -2.06 -14.79 5.49
C VAL A 66 -2.96 -15.99 5.24
N ARG A 67 -2.36 -17.10 4.81
CA ARG A 67 -3.04 -18.38 4.65
C ARG A 67 -2.43 -19.38 5.63
N GLN A 68 -3.25 -19.96 6.48
CA GLN A 68 -2.86 -21.05 7.35
C GLN A 68 -3.51 -22.32 6.84
N GLY A 69 -2.71 -23.30 6.45
CA GLY A 69 -3.18 -24.62 6.04
C GLY A 69 -3.43 -25.53 7.23
N PRO A 70 -3.99 -26.73 6.97
CA PRO A 70 -3.99 -27.81 7.94
C PRO A 70 -2.55 -28.09 8.39
N GLN A 71 -2.37 -28.49 9.65
CA GLN A 71 -1.06 -28.76 10.26
C GLN A 71 -0.16 -27.52 10.46
N GLY A 72 -0.71 -26.31 10.43
CA GLY A 72 0.00 -25.07 10.82
C GLY A 72 0.87 -24.42 9.73
N ASN A 73 0.96 -25.04 8.54
CA ASN A 73 1.69 -24.49 7.41
C ASN A 73 1.19 -23.09 7.02
N THR A 74 2.04 -22.08 7.12
CA THR A 74 1.65 -20.68 6.87
C THR A 74 2.26 -20.17 5.58
N ARG A 75 1.48 -19.45 4.77
CA ARG A 75 1.95 -18.75 3.57
C ARG A 75 1.48 -17.31 3.62
N THR A 76 2.33 -16.38 3.24
CA THR A 76 2.01 -14.96 3.23
C THR A 76 2.11 -14.40 1.82
N LYS A 77 1.31 -13.37 1.54
CA LYS A 77 1.44 -12.58 0.33
C LYS A 77 1.14 -11.12 0.67
N SER A 78 2.12 -10.27 0.41
CA SER A 78 1.98 -8.82 0.51
C SER A 78 1.98 -8.23 -0.89
N SER A 79 1.17 -7.22 -1.13
CA SER A 79 1.19 -6.48 -2.39
C SER A 79 0.73 -5.05 -2.19
N GLN A 80 1.51 -4.12 -2.73
CA GLN A 80 1.16 -2.72 -2.85
C GLN A 80 1.05 -2.33 -4.31
N GLY A 81 0.25 -1.31 -4.58
CA GLY A 81 0.30 -0.59 -5.83
C GLY A 81 0.04 0.89 -5.61
N GLN A 82 0.66 1.71 -6.45
CA GLN A 82 0.65 3.16 -6.33
C GLN A 82 0.60 3.77 -7.72
N TRP A 83 -0.30 4.74 -7.90
CA TRP A 83 -0.34 5.66 -9.02
C TRP A 83 0.59 6.84 -8.72
N ASP A 84 1.40 7.19 -9.71
CA ASP A 84 2.18 8.42 -9.73
C ASP A 84 1.59 9.32 -10.82
N ALA A 85 0.98 10.41 -10.39
CA ALA A 85 0.31 11.35 -11.28
C ALA A 85 1.30 12.17 -12.13
N ASP A 86 2.50 12.45 -11.62
CA ASP A 86 3.50 13.24 -12.32
C ASP A 86 4.06 12.48 -13.53
N SER A 87 4.28 11.18 -13.35
CA SER A 87 4.79 10.30 -14.41
C SER A 87 3.70 9.55 -15.17
N GLY A 88 2.42 9.67 -14.78
CA GLY A 88 1.30 8.92 -15.36
C GLY A 88 1.51 7.40 -15.28
N THR A 89 2.16 6.93 -14.22
CA THR A 89 2.63 5.55 -14.10
C THR A 89 1.99 4.83 -12.93
N TRP A 90 1.43 3.66 -13.19
CA TRP A 90 1.00 2.72 -12.17
C TRP A 90 2.13 1.75 -11.84
N THR A 91 2.51 1.65 -10.57
CA THR A 91 3.46 0.64 -10.09
C THR A 91 2.78 -0.38 -9.18
N ARG A 92 3.30 -1.61 -9.18
CA ARG A 92 2.86 -2.66 -8.28
C ARG A 92 4.02 -3.53 -7.87
N GLN A 93 4.10 -3.82 -6.58
CA GLN A 93 5.06 -4.75 -5.98
C GLN A 93 4.28 -5.85 -5.27
N THR A 94 4.82 -7.06 -5.27
CA THR A 94 4.20 -8.21 -4.63
C THR A 94 5.29 -9.13 -4.15
N THR A 95 5.20 -9.57 -2.90
CA THR A 95 6.06 -10.60 -2.31
C THR A 95 5.18 -11.73 -1.80
N ALA A 96 5.56 -12.97 -2.07
CA ALA A 96 4.89 -14.15 -1.56
C ALA A 96 5.89 -15.08 -0.91
N THR A 97 5.63 -15.45 0.34
CA THR A 97 6.44 -16.40 1.11
C THR A 97 5.65 -17.69 1.30
N ASN A 98 6.25 -18.82 0.93
CA ASN A 98 5.64 -20.12 1.09
C ASN A 98 5.87 -20.66 2.52
N ALA A 99 5.43 -21.89 2.79
CA ALA A 99 5.55 -22.49 4.12
C ALA A 99 6.97 -22.93 4.50
N ASN A 100 7.88 -23.05 3.52
CA ASN A 100 9.28 -23.40 3.79
C ASN A 100 10.18 -22.15 3.95
N GLY A 101 9.58 -20.95 3.95
CA GLY A 101 10.28 -19.67 4.11
C GLY A 101 10.83 -19.07 2.81
N GLN A 102 10.82 -19.81 1.71
CA GLN A 102 11.23 -19.28 0.41
C GLN A 102 10.25 -18.23 -0.09
N SER A 103 10.79 -17.12 -0.58
CA SER A 103 10.00 -15.99 -1.06
C SER A 103 10.22 -15.74 -2.54
N THR A 104 9.19 -15.31 -3.24
CA THR A 104 9.29 -14.73 -4.57
C THR A 104 8.76 -13.31 -4.55
N SER A 105 9.30 -12.46 -5.40
CA SER A 105 8.79 -11.10 -5.58
C SER A 105 8.50 -10.83 -7.04
N ALA A 106 7.60 -9.88 -7.28
CA ALA A 106 7.34 -9.34 -8.59
C ALA A 106 7.13 -7.83 -8.49
N SER A 107 7.75 -7.08 -9.39
CA SER A 107 7.49 -5.68 -9.61
C SER A 107 6.91 -5.49 -11.01
N SER A 108 6.04 -4.50 -11.18
CA SER A 108 5.56 -4.10 -12.49
C SER A 108 5.29 -2.61 -12.50
N SER A 109 5.53 -2.00 -13.66
CA SER A 109 5.16 -0.63 -13.97
C SER A 109 4.37 -0.62 -15.27
N VAL A 110 3.37 0.27 -15.34
CA VAL A 110 2.59 0.53 -16.54
C VAL A 110 2.46 2.03 -16.70
N THR A 111 2.85 2.54 -17.85
CA THR A 111 2.72 3.96 -18.20
C THR A 111 1.88 4.06 -19.45
N GLY A 112 0.78 4.81 -19.36
CA GLY A 112 -0.05 5.13 -20.52
C GLY A 112 0.58 6.25 -21.34
N ASN A 113 0.34 6.24 -22.64
CA ASN A 113 0.59 7.38 -23.52
C ASN A 113 -0.60 7.55 -24.46
N ASP A 114 -0.64 8.65 -25.22
CA ASP A 114 -1.78 9.05 -26.04
C ASP A 114 -2.26 7.97 -27.03
N GLN A 115 -1.40 7.02 -27.38
CA GLN A 115 -1.64 6.02 -28.40
C GLN A 115 -1.49 4.59 -27.87
N GLY A 116 -1.33 4.38 -26.55
CA GLY A 116 -1.10 3.05 -26.02
C GLY A 116 -0.50 3.00 -24.62
N TYR A 117 0.39 2.03 -24.38
CA TYR A 117 1.05 1.85 -23.09
C TYR A 117 2.37 1.09 -23.21
N GLY A 118 3.27 1.37 -22.28
CA GLY A 118 4.44 0.54 -21.97
C GLY A 118 4.21 -0.19 -20.65
N LYS A 119 4.62 -1.46 -20.56
CA LYS A 119 4.56 -2.26 -19.34
C LYS A 119 5.81 -3.08 -19.16
N THR A 120 6.43 -2.96 -17.99
CA THR A 120 7.52 -3.84 -17.55
C THR A 120 7.05 -4.67 -16.38
N THR A 121 7.48 -5.93 -16.31
CA THR A 121 7.24 -6.81 -15.17
C THR A 121 8.48 -7.64 -14.91
N THR A 122 9.03 -7.54 -13.71
CA THR A 122 10.17 -8.35 -13.28
C THR A 122 9.70 -9.28 -12.17
N VAL A 123 10.07 -10.56 -12.27
CA VAL A 123 9.84 -11.56 -11.23
C VAL A 123 11.18 -12.05 -10.74
N THR A 124 11.34 -12.13 -9.42
CA THR A 124 12.53 -12.66 -8.75
C THR A 124 12.15 -13.94 -8.01
N GLY A 125 12.85 -15.02 -8.34
CA GLY A 125 12.72 -16.32 -7.70
C GLY A 125 13.40 -16.38 -6.33
N PRO A 126 13.20 -17.46 -5.55
CA PRO A 126 13.74 -17.56 -4.19
C PRO A 126 15.25 -17.63 -4.11
N GLN A 127 15.91 -17.99 -5.21
CA GLN A 127 17.36 -18.05 -5.34
C GLN A 127 17.95 -16.81 -6.02
N GLY A 128 17.15 -15.75 -6.22
CA GLY A 128 17.61 -14.48 -6.78
C GLY A 128 17.54 -14.39 -8.31
N SER A 129 17.39 -15.49 -9.04
CA SER A 129 17.21 -15.46 -10.49
C SER A 129 15.99 -14.62 -10.88
N THR A 130 16.11 -13.84 -11.95
CA THR A 130 15.09 -12.90 -12.39
C THR A 130 14.65 -13.15 -13.82
N ALA A 131 13.39 -12.82 -14.10
CA ALA A 131 12.87 -12.72 -15.45
C ALA A 131 12.13 -11.40 -15.61
N THR A 132 12.51 -10.62 -16.62
CA THR A 132 11.88 -9.35 -16.96
C THR A 132 11.15 -9.49 -18.27
N ARG A 133 9.89 -9.06 -18.30
CA ARG A 133 9.06 -9.00 -19.50
C ARG A 133 8.67 -7.56 -19.76
N THR A 134 8.93 -7.09 -20.98
CA THR A 134 8.51 -5.77 -21.46
C THR A 134 7.43 -5.95 -22.53
N VAL A 135 6.41 -5.11 -22.48
CA VAL A 135 5.28 -5.10 -23.40
C VAL A 135 5.02 -3.67 -23.82
N ASP A 136 4.98 -3.44 -25.12
CA ASP A 136 4.60 -2.15 -25.70
C ASP A 136 3.37 -2.37 -26.57
N GLY A 137 2.27 -1.70 -26.22
CA GLY A 137 1.03 -1.71 -26.95
C GLY A 137 0.81 -0.35 -27.62
N HIS A 138 0.44 -0.36 -28.89
CA HIS A 138 0.28 0.87 -29.67
C HIS A 138 -0.89 0.78 -30.65
N TRP A 139 -1.69 1.83 -30.69
CA TRP A 139 -2.77 2.05 -31.64
C TRP A 139 -2.33 3.02 -32.73
N ASP A 140 -2.37 2.59 -33.98
CA ASP A 140 -2.20 3.45 -35.15
C ASP A 140 -3.58 3.79 -35.74
N ALA A 141 -3.97 5.05 -35.61
CA ALA A 141 -5.25 5.55 -36.11
C ALA A 141 -5.30 5.63 -37.65
N ASN A 142 -4.16 5.77 -38.33
CA ASN A 142 -4.13 5.89 -39.80
C ASN A 142 -4.45 4.55 -40.47
N THR A 143 -3.97 3.47 -39.85
CA THR A 143 -4.19 2.10 -40.33
C THR A 143 -5.28 1.36 -39.55
N ASN A 144 -5.89 2.02 -38.56
CA ASN A 144 -6.90 1.47 -37.65
C ASN A 144 -6.46 0.12 -37.06
N THR A 145 -5.19 0.04 -36.63
CA THR A 145 -4.54 -1.21 -36.25
C THR A 145 -3.93 -1.12 -34.85
N TRP A 146 -4.09 -2.18 -34.06
CA TRP A 146 -3.40 -2.36 -32.79
C TRP A 146 -2.18 -3.26 -32.95
N THR A 147 -1.02 -2.77 -32.50
CA THR A 147 0.23 -3.53 -32.46
C THR A 147 0.66 -3.80 -31.02
N LYS A 148 1.25 -4.97 -30.80
CA LYS A 148 1.80 -5.36 -29.50
C LYS A 148 3.15 -6.04 -29.67
N SER A 149 4.17 -5.45 -29.08
CA SER A 149 5.51 -6.03 -28.99
C SER A 149 5.73 -6.60 -27.59
N VAL A 150 6.39 -7.76 -27.52
CA VAL A 150 6.71 -8.43 -26.24
C VAL A 150 8.13 -8.93 -26.30
N SER A 151 8.93 -8.57 -25.31
CA SER A 151 10.26 -9.12 -25.09
C SER A 151 10.35 -9.76 -23.69
N THR A 152 11.24 -10.72 -23.53
CA THR A 152 11.49 -11.37 -22.24
C THR A 152 12.97 -11.66 -22.12
N GLU A 153 13.54 -11.28 -20.98
CA GLU A 153 14.93 -11.50 -20.62
C GLU A 153 14.98 -12.27 -19.31
N VAL A 154 15.90 -13.24 -19.21
CA VAL A 154 16.09 -14.06 -18.02
C VAL A 154 17.54 -13.94 -17.57
N ASN A 155 17.74 -13.53 -16.32
CA ASN A 155 19.05 -13.44 -15.68
C ASN A 155 19.11 -14.49 -14.56
N GLN A 156 20.06 -15.42 -14.67
CA GLN A 156 20.20 -16.56 -13.76
C GLN A 156 21.03 -16.23 -12.53
#